data_AF-A0A2S8CGN4-F1
#
_entry.id   AF-A0A2S8CGN4-F1
#
_cell.length_a   1.000
_cell.length_b   1.000
_cell.length_c   1.000
_cell.angle_alpha   90.00
_cell.angle_beta   90.00
_cell.angle_gamma   90.00
#
_symmetry.space_group_name_H-M   'P 1'
#
loop_
_entity.id
_entity.type
_entity.pdbx_description
1 polymer ?
#
loop_
_entity_poly.entity_id
_entity_poly.type
_entity_poly.pdbx_seq_one_letter_code
_entity_poly.pdbx_strand_id
1 'polypeptide(L)'
;MTEFEDVSGVGRPAHQALAENGYPNLESLHGANYQDLLAMHGIGKRGLERLQAALVAQGLSLSGNIPEPSPSKNQWTIGHTGVQDKDIKTHAGSDDDLQAYLSTLEGRRVDHAALLLEIFARATGDAPRLWGPSMIGYGEAHYKYATGREGDTFRVGFSPRKAKLSLYGIQESPRWDELSAQLGKHTTGASCVYVNKPEDIDLEVLEVLIRESWEHGPNDC
;
A
#
# COMPACT_ATOMS: atom_id res chain seq x y z
N MET A 1 -9.77 3.97 37.53
CA MET A 1 -8.47 3.84 36.86
C MET A 1 -8.71 2.98 35.64
N THR A 2 -8.15 3.38 34.51
CA THR A 2 -8.43 2.81 33.19
C THR A 2 -7.50 1.63 32.99
N GLU A 3 -8.07 0.45 32.76
CA GLU A 3 -7.28 -0.76 32.52
C GLU A 3 -6.62 -0.68 31.14
N PHE A 4 -5.43 -1.27 30.97
CA PHE A 4 -4.79 -1.28 29.65
C PHE A 4 -5.58 -2.06 28.60
N GLU A 5 -6.41 -3.01 29.04
CA GLU A 5 -7.32 -3.76 28.17
C GLU A 5 -8.40 -2.87 27.51
N ASP A 6 -8.72 -1.74 28.14
CA ASP A 6 -9.66 -0.76 27.58
C ASP A 6 -9.03 0.11 26.48
N VAL A 7 -7.69 0.07 26.35
CA VAL A 7 -6.96 0.79 25.29
C VAL A 7 -6.82 -0.09 24.06
N SER A 8 -7.72 0.10 23.09
CA SER A 8 -7.77 -0.69 21.86
C SER A 8 -6.42 -0.73 21.11
N GLY A 9 -5.97 -1.93 20.77
CA GLY A 9 -4.75 -2.17 20.00
C GLY A 9 -3.45 -2.18 20.81
N VAL A 10 -3.52 -2.15 22.14
CA VAL A 10 -2.39 -2.49 23.03
C VAL A 10 -2.44 -4.00 23.29
N GLY A 11 -1.30 -4.68 23.09
CA GLY A 11 -1.23 -6.14 23.20
C GLY A 11 -1.01 -6.61 24.63
N ARG A 12 -1.47 -7.84 24.94
CA ARG A 12 -1.23 -8.50 26.24
C ARG A 12 0.24 -8.46 26.72
N PRO A 13 1.27 -8.64 25.86
CA PRO A 13 2.65 -8.51 26.31
C PRO A 13 3.00 -7.12 26.87
N ALA A 14 2.43 -6.06 26.30
CA ALA A 14 2.64 -4.70 26.81
C ALA A 14 1.93 -4.51 28.15
N HIS A 15 0.73 -5.06 28.34
CA HIS A 15 0.02 -4.98 29.63
C HIS A 15 0.83 -5.64 30.74
N GLN A 16 1.36 -6.83 30.47
CA GLN A 16 2.19 -7.57 31.42
C GLN A 16 3.47 -6.81 31.75
N ALA A 17 4.19 -6.34 30.73
CA ALA A 17 5.42 -5.57 30.92
C ALA A 17 5.19 -4.31 31.76
N LEU A 18 4.11 -3.57 31.51
CA LEU A 18 3.76 -2.36 32.26
C LEU A 18 3.44 -2.69 33.73
N ALA A 19 2.60 -3.69 33.97
CA ALA A 19 2.24 -4.11 35.33
C ALA A 19 3.47 -4.60 36.13
N GLU A 20 4.33 -5.41 35.51
CA GLU A 20 5.57 -5.91 36.13
C GLU A 20 6.57 -4.79 36.44
N ASN A 21 6.52 -3.68 35.71
CA ASN A 21 7.37 -2.51 35.92
C ASN A 21 6.70 -1.41 36.77
N GLY A 22 5.64 -1.75 37.52
CA GLY A 22 5.03 -0.86 38.50
C GLY A 22 3.99 0.11 37.94
N TYR A 23 3.52 -0.11 36.72
CA TYR A 23 2.44 0.65 36.10
C TYR A 23 1.15 -0.19 36.07
N PRO A 24 0.30 -0.15 37.10
CA PRO A 24 -0.87 -1.02 37.17
C PRO A 24 -2.02 -0.63 36.22
N ASN A 25 -2.02 0.59 35.66
CA ASN A 25 -3.10 1.12 34.82
C ASN A 25 -2.64 2.32 33.98
N LEU A 26 -3.51 2.82 33.11
CA LEU A 26 -3.19 3.93 32.22
C LEU A 26 -2.71 5.18 32.98
N GLU A 27 -3.43 5.61 34.01
CA GLU A 27 -3.12 6.85 34.74
C GLU A 27 -1.77 6.79 35.45
N SER A 28 -1.32 5.59 35.84
CA SER A 28 0.00 5.39 36.44
C SER A 28 1.16 5.72 35.49
N LEU A 29 0.92 5.75 34.18
CA LEU A 29 1.92 6.17 33.19
C LEU A 29 2.11 7.67 33.11
N HIS A 30 1.28 8.48 33.78
CA HIS A 30 1.43 9.92 33.72
C HIS A 30 2.82 10.35 34.22
N GLY A 31 3.56 11.05 33.35
CA GLY A 31 4.93 11.50 33.63
C GLY A 31 6.01 10.42 33.43
N ALA A 32 5.65 9.17 33.12
CA ALA A 32 6.62 8.14 32.76
C ALA A 32 7.35 8.51 31.46
N ASN A 33 8.65 8.24 31.39
CA ASN A 33 9.46 8.63 30.24
C ASN A 33 9.19 7.69 29.05
N TYR A 34 8.85 8.27 27.90
CA TYR A 34 8.54 7.52 26.68
C TYR A 34 9.66 6.56 26.24
N GLN A 35 10.92 6.99 26.33
CA GLN A 35 12.06 6.19 25.86
C GLN A 35 12.33 5.01 26.80
N ASP A 36 12.14 5.20 28.12
CA ASP A 36 12.31 4.15 29.11
C ASP A 36 11.25 3.06 28.91
N LEU A 37 9.99 3.44 28.65
CA LEU A 37 8.93 2.50 28.32
C LEU A 37 9.19 1.77 27.00
N LEU A 38 9.70 2.47 25.98
CA LEU A 38 10.00 1.86 24.67
C LEU A 38 11.14 0.84 24.75
N ALA A 39 12.07 1.00 25.70
CA ALA A 39 13.15 0.06 25.94
C ALA A 39 12.68 -1.24 26.63
N MET A 40 11.47 -1.28 27.18
CA MET A 40 10.95 -2.47 27.85
C MET A 40 10.56 -3.57 26.85
N HIS A 41 10.97 -4.79 27.15
CA HIS A 41 10.59 -5.95 26.35
C HIS A 41 9.07 -6.14 26.37
N GLY A 42 8.46 -6.26 25.18
CA GLY A 42 7.01 -6.41 25.01
C GLY A 42 6.25 -5.10 24.76
N ILE A 43 6.92 -3.94 24.86
CA ILE A 43 6.34 -2.64 24.55
C ILE A 43 6.86 -2.15 23.19
N GLY A 44 5.96 -2.03 22.22
CA GLY A 44 6.27 -1.52 20.89
C GLY A 44 5.85 -0.06 20.69
N LYS A 45 6.47 0.63 19.73
CA LYS A 45 6.15 2.03 19.35
C LYS A 45 4.65 2.27 19.19
N ARG A 46 3.94 1.41 18.46
CA ARG A 46 2.48 1.52 18.24
C ARG A 46 1.65 1.37 19.52
N GLY A 47 2.10 0.53 20.46
CA GLY A 47 1.46 0.39 21.75
C GLY A 47 1.58 1.68 22.56
N LEU A 48 2.78 2.27 22.58
CA LEU A 48 3.01 3.55 23.27
C LEU A 48 2.30 4.73 22.63
N GLU A 49 2.21 4.80 21.31
CA GLU A 49 1.40 5.83 20.62
C GLU A 49 -0.06 5.77 21.08
N ARG A 50 -0.63 4.57 21.23
CA ARG A 50 -2.01 4.36 21.71
C ARG A 50 -2.18 4.74 23.17
N LEU A 51 -1.23 4.35 24.02
CA LEU A 51 -1.23 4.70 25.44
C LEU A 51 -1.09 6.22 25.64
N GLN A 52 -0.20 6.87 24.88
CA GLN A 52 -0.06 8.33 24.89
C GLN A 52 -1.35 9.01 24.43
N ALA A 53 -1.98 8.54 23.35
CA ALA A 53 -3.25 9.10 22.89
C ALA A 53 -4.36 8.94 23.94
N ALA A 54 -4.43 7.79 24.61
CA ALA A 54 -5.38 7.54 25.69
C ALA A 54 -5.13 8.42 26.92
N LEU A 55 -3.86 8.65 27.29
CA LEU A 55 -3.48 9.61 28.34
C LEU A 55 -3.91 11.03 27.99
N VAL A 56 -3.61 11.49 26.77
CA VAL A 56 -3.97 12.84 26.30
C VAL A 56 -5.48 13.05 26.31
N ALA A 57 -6.26 12.04 25.96
CA ALA A 57 -7.73 12.09 26.04
C ALA A 57 -8.26 12.31 27.48
N GLN A 58 -7.45 11.99 28.49
CA GLN A 58 -7.74 12.22 29.91
C GLN A 58 -7.03 13.45 30.49
N GLY A 59 -6.37 14.27 29.66
CA GLY A 59 -5.58 15.43 30.10
C GLY A 59 -4.24 15.06 30.75
N LEU A 60 -3.79 13.82 30.57
CA LEU A 60 -2.51 13.30 31.04
C LEU A 60 -1.52 13.18 29.87
N SER A 61 -0.26 12.90 30.18
CA SER A 61 0.77 12.66 29.16
C SER A 61 1.94 11.86 29.75
N LEU A 62 2.64 11.12 28.89
CA LEU A 62 4.02 10.68 29.13
C LEU A 62 4.96 11.90 29.19
N SER A 63 6.22 11.66 29.54
CA SER A 63 7.30 12.66 29.53
C SER A 63 8.44 12.29 28.57
N GLY A 64 9.38 13.22 28.38
CA GLY A 64 10.53 13.06 27.49
C GLY A 64 10.25 13.46 26.05
N ASN A 65 11.05 12.93 25.11
CA ASN A 65 10.85 13.17 23.67
C ASN A 65 9.82 12.18 23.13
N ILE A 66 8.57 12.65 23.02
CA ILE A 66 7.44 11.90 22.50
C ILE A 66 7.34 12.21 21.01
N PRO A 67 7.54 11.23 20.12
CA PRO A 67 7.37 11.45 18.68
C PRO A 67 5.89 11.71 18.36
N GLU A 68 5.65 12.50 17.30
CA GLU A 68 4.30 12.62 16.71
C GLU A 68 3.72 11.24 16.40
N PRO A 69 2.42 11.01 16.65
CA PRO A 69 1.80 9.72 16.41
C PRO A 69 1.89 9.36 14.93
N SER A 70 2.37 8.16 14.65
CA SER A 70 2.42 7.66 13.28
C SER A 70 0.98 7.54 12.75
N PRO A 71 0.71 7.90 11.48
CA PRO A 71 -0.64 7.82 10.93
C PRO A 71 -1.25 6.43 11.14
N SER A 72 -2.53 6.40 11.48
CA SER A 72 -3.25 5.16 11.80
C SER A 72 -3.66 4.38 10.55
N LYS A 73 -3.63 5.04 9.39
CA LYS A 73 -3.97 4.48 8.08
C LYS A 73 -2.88 4.79 7.06
N ASN A 74 -2.85 3.96 6.02
CA ASN A 74 -2.12 4.27 4.80
C ASN A 74 -2.76 5.51 4.15
N GLN A 75 -1.96 6.31 3.47
CA GLN A 75 -2.42 7.50 2.77
C GLN A 75 -1.98 7.40 1.32
N TRP A 76 -2.88 7.81 0.44
CA TRP A 76 -2.62 7.88 -0.99
C TRP A 76 -2.98 9.26 -1.51
N THR A 77 -2.14 9.82 -2.38
CA THR A 77 -2.44 11.05 -3.11
C THR A 77 -2.19 10.84 -4.60
N ILE A 78 -3.08 11.36 -5.44
CA ILE A 78 -2.88 11.37 -6.90
C ILE A 78 -1.74 12.33 -7.24
N GLY A 79 -0.89 11.91 -8.18
CA GLY A 79 0.37 12.57 -8.51
C GLY A 79 1.55 11.96 -7.76
N HIS A 80 2.74 12.50 -8.00
CA HIS A 80 3.97 12.08 -7.34
C HIS A 80 4.49 13.20 -6.43
N THR A 81 5.21 12.85 -5.37
CA THR A 81 5.86 13.85 -4.49
C THR A 81 7.36 13.96 -4.74
N GLY A 82 7.96 12.98 -5.40
CA GLY A 82 9.41 12.82 -5.49
C GLY A 82 10.07 12.33 -4.19
N VAL A 83 9.27 12.13 -3.13
CA VAL A 83 9.74 11.61 -1.85
C VAL A 83 9.57 10.09 -1.85
N GLN A 84 10.65 9.37 -1.59
CA GLN A 84 10.62 7.92 -1.47
C GLN A 84 11.74 7.41 -0.56
N ASP A 85 11.48 6.29 0.11
CA ASP A 85 12.52 5.59 0.86
C ASP A 85 13.69 5.15 -0.05
N LYS A 86 14.92 5.25 0.47
CA LYS A 86 16.17 5.01 -0.28
C LYS A 86 16.32 3.61 -0.91
N ASP A 87 15.62 2.62 -0.36
CA ASP A 87 15.64 1.24 -0.82
C ASP A 87 14.63 0.99 -1.95
N ILE A 88 13.68 1.90 -2.19
CA ILE A 88 12.77 1.83 -3.32
C ILE A 88 13.55 2.11 -4.61
N LYS A 89 13.60 1.11 -5.50
CA LYS A 89 14.28 1.20 -6.80
C LYS A 89 13.31 1.31 -7.97
N THR A 90 12.03 1.08 -7.75
CA THR A 90 11.00 1.26 -8.77
C THR A 90 10.67 2.74 -8.88
N HIS A 91 10.94 3.34 -10.02
CA HIS A 91 10.61 4.73 -10.35
C HIS A 91 10.20 4.80 -11.82
N ALA A 92 9.49 5.87 -12.20
CA ALA A 92 9.13 6.13 -13.58
C ALA A 92 10.40 6.40 -14.41
N GLY A 93 10.51 5.71 -15.55
CA GLY A 93 11.48 5.96 -16.60
C GLY A 93 10.92 6.90 -17.67
N SER A 94 11.76 7.18 -18.66
CA SER A 94 11.45 7.97 -19.85
C SER A 94 10.70 7.15 -20.91
N ASP A 95 10.23 7.83 -21.96
CA ASP A 95 9.64 7.19 -23.14
C ASP A 95 10.65 6.28 -23.84
N ASP A 96 11.93 6.67 -23.88
CA ASP A 96 13.02 5.85 -24.44
C ASP A 96 13.22 4.56 -23.65
N ASP A 97 13.11 4.61 -22.32
CA ASP A 97 13.19 3.41 -21.48
C ASP A 97 12.05 2.43 -21.79
N LEU A 98 10.82 2.95 -21.98
CA LEU A 98 9.67 2.15 -22.37
C LEU A 98 9.88 1.51 -23.76
N GLN A 99 10.32 2.27 -24.75
CA GLN A 99 10.57 1.75 -26.10
C GLN A 99 11.69 0.71 -26.11
N ALA A 100 12.76 0.95 -25.34
CA ALA A 100 13.83 -0.02 -25.16
C ALA A 100 13.30 -1.32 -24.54
N TYR A 101 12.50 -1.24 -23.47
CA TYR A 101 11.88 -2.42 -22.85
C TYR A 101 10.97 -3.18 -23.82
N LEU A 102 10.09 -2.49 -24.54
CA LEU A 102 9.18 -3.12 -25.52
C LEU A 102 9.97 -3.84 -26.62
N SER A 103 11.10 -3.28 -27.06
CA SER A 103 11.98 -3.89 -28.05
C SER A 103 12.69 -5.16 -27.56
N THR A 104 12.76 -5.39 -26.24
CA THR A 104 13.30 -6.64 -25.66
C THR A 104 12.26 -7.76 -25.56
N LEU A 105 10.99 -7.47 -25.85
CA LEU A 105 9.93 -8.49 -25.78
C LEU A 105 10.04 -9.46 -26.96
N GLU A 106 9.78 -10.73 -26.67
CA GLU A 106 9.88 -11.80 -27.66
C GLU A 106 8.65 -12.71 -27.60
N GLY A 107 8.30 -13.29 -28.76
CA GLY A 107 7.17 -14.21 -28.91
C GLY A 107 5.85 -13.59 -28.41
N ARG A 108 5.04 -14.40 -27.72
CA ARG A 108 3.70 -14.00 -27.24
C ARG A 108 3.70 -12.76 -26.32
N ARG A 109 4.85 -12.42 -25.72
CA ARG A 109 4.93 -11.23 -24.85
C ARG A 109 4.74 -9.93 -25.64
N VAL A 110 5.13 -9.92 -26.91
CA VAL A 110 4.93 -8.76 -27.81
C VAL A 110 3.44 -8.51 -27.99
N ASP A 111 2.70 -9.54 -28.39
CA ASP A 111 1.26 -9.45 -28.65
C ASP A 111 0.48 -9.12 -27.38
N HIS A 112 0.82 -9.77 -26.26
CA HIS A 112 0.18 -9.49 -24.98
C HIS A 112 0.45 -8.05 -24.50
N ALA A 113 1.67 -7.55 -24.68
CA ALA A 113 2.00 -6.17 -24.31
C ALA A 113 1.24 -5.17 -25.18
N ALA A 114 1.19 -5.38 -26.49
CA ALA A 114 0.45 -4.52 -27.42
C ALA A 114 -1.05 -4.46 -27.07
N LEU A 115 -1.67 -5.62 -26.81
CA LEU A 115 -3.08 -5.70 -26.43
C LEU A 115 -3.36 -4.95 -25.11
N LEU A 116 -2.52 -5.16 -24.09
CA LEU A 116 -2.70 -4.49 -22.81
C LEU A 116 -2.42 -2.99 -22.90
N LEU A 117 -1.44 -2.55 -23.70
CA LEU A 117 -1.20 -1.13 -23.97
C LEU A 117 -2.47 -0.47 -24.54
N GLU A 118 -3.14 -1.12 -25.48
CA GLU A 118 -4.37 -0.61 -26.09
C GLU A 118 -5.51 -0.52 -25.06
N ILE A 119 -5.78 -1.59 -24.32
CA ILE A 119 -6.88 -1.64 -23.34
C ILE A 119 -6.66 -0.59 -22.24
N PHE A 120 -5.46 -0.51 -21.67
CA PHE A 120 -5.16 0.46 -20.62
C PHE A 120 -5.23 1.90 -21.16
N ALA A 121 -4.76 2.17 -22.38
CA ALA A 121 -4.88 3.50 -22.98
C ALA A 121 -6.35 3.90 -23.17
N ARG A 122 -7.22 2.98 -23.63
CA ARG A 122 -8.67 3.24 -23.77
C ARG A 122 -9.37 3.45 -22.41
N ALA A 123 -8.98 2.69 -21.39
CA ALA A 123 -9.60 2.77 -20.07
C ALA A 123 -9.16 4.02 -19.28
N THR A 124 -7.90 4.43 -19.40
CA THR A 124 -7.32 5.53 -18.61
C THR A 124 -7.31 6.86 -19.34
N GLY A 125 -7.21 6.85 -20.67
CA GLY A 125 -6.94 8.04 -21.48
C GLY A 125 -5.54 8.63 -21.26
N ASP A 126 -4.63 7.88 -20.61
CA ASP A 126 -3.31 8.36 -20.22
C ASP A 126 -2.17 7.62 -20.94
N ALA A 127 -0.99 8.22 -20.96
CA ALA A 127 0.20 7.64 -21.56
C ALA A 127 0.92 6.69 -20.58
N PRO A 128 1.39 5.52 -21.06
CA PRO A 128 2.17 4.61 -20.23
C PRO A 128 3.58 5.14 -19.96
N ARG A 129 4.14 4.76 -18.81
CA ARG A 129 5.58 4.84 -18.52
C ARG A 129 6.13 3.49 -18.08
N LEU A 130 7.42 3.26 -18.33
CA LEU A 130 8.11 2.13 -17.72
C LEU A 130 8.42 2.45 -16.26
N TRP A 131 8.16 1.50 -15.36
CA TRP A 131 8.46 1.58 -13.94
C TRP A 131 9.38 0.45 -13.53
N GLY A 132 10.57 0.82 -13.06
CA GLY A 132 11.64 -0.14 -12.79
C GLY A 132 11.95 -0.99 -14.04
N PRO A 133 12.18 -2.31 -13.89
CA PRO A 133 12.71 -3.10 -15.00
C PRO A 133 11.67 -3.66 -15.98
N SER A 134 10.37 -3.64 -15.65
CA SER A 134 9.38 -4.41 -16.44
C SER A 134 7.90 -4.08 -16.21
N MET A 135 7.58 -3.05 -15.43
CA MET A 135 6.18 -2.68 -15.18
C MET A 135 5.82 -1.50 -16.07
N ILE A 136 4.70 -1.59 -16.78
CA ILE A 136 4.17 -0.50 -17.59
C ILE A 136 3.00 0.07 -16.80
N GLY A 137 3.13 1.32 -16.37
CA GLY A 137 2.21 1.98 -15.45
C GLY A 137 1.57 3.22 -16.07
N TYR A 138 0.37 3.56 -15.59
CA TYR A 138 -0.44 4.70 -16.01
C TYR A 138 -0.78 5.56 -14.79
N GLY A 139 -0.72 6.88 -14.97
CA GLY A 139 -0.78 7.86 -13.89
C GLY A 139 0.28 7.69 -12.81
N GLU A 140 0.26 8.61 -11.87
CA GLU A 140 1.16 8.64 -10.73
C GLU A 140 0.34 8.76 -9.44
N ALA A 141 0.81 8.10 -8.40
CA ALA A 141 0.29 8.21 -7.03
C ALA A 141 1.44 8.12 -6.04
N HIS A 142 1.29 8.81 -4.91
CA HIS A 142 2.19 8.72 -3.78
C HIS A 142 1.50 7.97 -2.66
N TYR A 143 2.18 6.95 -2.12
CA TYR A 143 1.71 6.23 -0.94
C TYR A 143 2.58 6.57 0.27
N LYS A 144 1.93 6.70 1.43
CA LYS A 144 2.58 6.77 2.72
C LYS A 144 1.92 5.77 3.65
N TYR A 145 2.64 4.70 3.98
CA TYR A 145 2.15 3.70 4.91
C TYR A 145 2.12 4.23 6.32
N ALA A 146 1.24 3.63 7.11
CA ALA A 146 1.14 3.88 8.54
C ALA A 146 2.52 3.72 9.24
N THR A 147 3.37 2.80 8.75
CA THR A 147 4.74 2.57 9.27
C THR A 147 5.72 3.73 9.01
N GLY A 148 5.35 4.70 8.18
CA GLY A 148 6.19 5.81 7.74
C GLY A 148 6.89 5.57 6.40
N ARG A 149 6.89 4.34 5.89
CA ARG A 149 7.42 4.03 4.55
C ARG A 149 6.58 4.73 3.49
N GLU A 150 7.24 5.48 2.61
CA GLU A 150 6.57 6.22 1.55
C GLU A 150 7.31 6.12 0.21
N GLY A 151 6.57 6.34 -0.87
CA GLY A 151 7.14 6.36 -2.21
C GLY A 151 6.11 6.66 -3.28
N ASP A 152 6.63 6.91 -4.48
CA ASP A 152 5.81 7.12 -5.67
C ASP A 152 5.62 5.81 -6.44
N THR A 153 4.46 5.67 -7.07
CA THR A 153 4.10 4.54 -7.91
C THR A 153 3.09 4.93 -8.98
N PHE A 154 2.76 4.01 -9.88
CA PHE A 154 1.69 4.21 -10.86
C PHE A 154 0.34 3.80 -10.28
N ARG A 155 -0.76 4.32 -10.83
CA ARG A 155 -2.12 4.03 -10.31
C ARG A 155 -2.61 2.67 -10.76
N VAL A 156 -2.51 2.40 -12.05
CA VAL A 156 -2.86 1.12 -12.67
C VAL A 156 -1.77 0.74 -13.66
N GLY A 157 -1.57 -0.55 -13.89
CA GLY A 157 -0.55 -0.97 -14.83
C GLY A 157 -0.50 -2.47 -15.02
N PHE A 158 0.50 -2.93 -15.77
CA PHE A 158 0.72 -4.33 -15.99
C PHE A 158 2.21 -4.67 -16.20
N SER A 159 2.53 -5.97 -16.16
CA SER A 159 3.83 -6.49 -16.55
C SER A 159 3.65 -7.73 -17.42
N PRO A 160 4.07 -7.72 -18.70
CA PRO A 160 3.97 -8.86 -19.60
C PRO A 160 5.12 -9.85 -19.35
N ARG A 161 5.12 -10.51 -18.18
CA ARG A 161 6.18 -11.44 -17.80
C ARG A 161 6.09 -12.77 -18.55
N LYS A 162 7.17 -13.55 -18.52
CA LYS A 162 7.27 -14.83 -19.24
C LYS A 162 6.26 -15.89 -18.76
N ALA A 163 6.01 -15.96 -17.46
CA ALA A 163 5.15 -16.99 -16.87
C ALA A 163 3.67 -16.60 -16.85
N LYS A 164 3.37 -15.36 -16.42
CA LYS A 164 2.02 -14.81 -16.27
C LYS A 164 2.05 -13.31 -16.51
N LEU A 165 0.94 -12.78 -16.97
CA LEU A 165 0.63 -11.34 -16.91
C LEU A 165 0.38 -10.96 -15.46
N SER A 166 1.00 -9.88 -15.01
CA SER A 166 0.66 -9.22 -13.75
C SER A 166 -0.12 -7.97 -14.07
N LEU A 167 -1.28 -7.78 -13.45
CA LEU A 167 -2.13 -6.60 -13.54
C LEU A 167 -2.14 -5.95 -12.16
N TYR A 168 -2.02 -4.63 -12.13
CA TYR A 168 -1.81 -3.86 -10.91
C TYR A 168 -2.88 -2.78 -10.79
N GLY A 169 -3.33 -2.52 -9.56
CA GLY A 169 -4.32 -1.47 -9.27
C GLY A 169 -5.75 -1.77 -9.70
N ILE A 170 -6.00 -2.87 -10.41
CA ILE A 170 -7.36 -3.21 -10.90
C ILE A 170 -8.32 -3.72 -9.80
N GLN A 171 -7.79 -4.02 -8.61
CA GLN A 171 -8.56 -4.42 -7.44
C GLN A 171 -9.20 -3.23 -6.72
N GLU A 172 -8.84 -2.00 -7.11
CA GLU A 172 -9.37 -0.76 -6.51
C GLU A 172 -10.76 -0.39 -7.05
N SER A 173 -11.27 -1.13 -8.05
CA SER A 173 -12.65 -0.99 -8.50
C SER A 173 -13.61 -1.23 -7.32
N PRO A 174 -14.61 -0.35 -7.10
CA PRO A 174 -15.63 -0.55 -6.08
C PRO A 174 -16.50 -1.79 -6.35
N ARG A 175 -16.45 -2.34 -7.57
CA ARG A 175 -17.15 -3.56 -7.99
C ARG A 175 -16.19 -4.73 -8.19
N TRP A 176 -15.00 -4.70 -7.60
CA TRP A 176 -14.02 -5.77 -7.71
C TRP A 176 -14.62 -7.16 -7.43
N ASP A 177 -15.37 -7.33 -6.34
CA ASP A 177 -15.95 -8.63 -5.97
C ASP A 177 -16.93 -9.17 -7.04
N GLU A 178 -17.72 -8.29 -7.66
CA GLU A 178 -18.69 -8.65 -8.70
C GLU A 178 -18.01 -8.94 -10.05
N LEU A 179 -17.10 -8.06 -10.47
CA LEU A 179 -16.45 -8.11 -11.78
C LEU A 179 -15.35 -9.17 -11.83
N SER A 180 -14.63 -9.41 -10.74
CA SER A 180 -13.61 -10.46 -10.68
C SER A 180 -14.21 -11.85 -10.90
N ALA A 181 -15.43 -12.10 -10.43
CA ALA A 181 -16.15 -13.35 -10.69
C ALA A 181 -16.45 -13.57 -12.19
N GLN A 182 -16.56 -12.49 -12.95
CA GLN A 182 -16.83 -12.50 -14.40
C GLN A 182 -15.56 -12.43 -15.25
N LEU A 183 -14.44 -12.01 -14.65
CA LEU A 183 -13.17 -11.80 -15.35
C LEU A 183 -12.62 -13.08 -15.98
N GLY A 184 -12.93 -14.26 -15.44
CA GLY A 184 -12.40 -15.53 -15.93
C GLY A 184 -11.23 -16.05 -15.08
N LYS A 185 -10.31 -16.81 -15.67
CA LYS A 185 -9.28 -17.54 -14.91
C LYS A 185 -8.13 -16.64 -14.47
N HIS A 186 -8.14 -16.27 -13.20
CA HIS A 186 -7.12 -15.43 -12.58
C HIS A 186 -6.78 -15.91 -11.15
N THR A 187 -5.70 -15.36 -10.60
CA THR A 187 -5.35 -15.49 -9.16
C THR A 187 -4.97 -14.14 -8.60
N THR A 188 -5.25 -13.87 -7.33
CA THR A 188 -4.93 -12.61 -6.67
C THR A 188 -3.74 -12.74 -5.73
N GLY A 189 -2.95 -11.68 -5.63
CA GLY A 189 -2.01 -11.42 -4.56
C GLY A 189 -2.51 -10.27 -3.69
N ALA A 190 -1.63 -9.71 -2.85
CA ALA A 190 -1.99 -8.60 -1.96
C ALA A 190 -2.41 -7.32 -2.72
N SER A 191 -1.74 -7.03 -3.85
CA SER A 191 -1.99 -5.80 -4.65
C SER A 191 -1.87 -6.05 -6.16
N CYS A 192 -2.07 -7.30 -6.60
CA CYS A 192 -1.92 -7.67 -7.99
C CYS A 192 -2.82 -8.84 -8.37
N VAL A 193 -3.19 -8.86 -9.65
CA VAL A 193 -3.96 -9.93 -10.27
C VAL A 193 -3.06 -10.60 -11.31
N TYR A 194 -3.06 -11.93 -11.32
CA TYR A 194 -2.25 -12.72 -12.24
C TYR A 194 -3.14 -13.49 -13.20
N VAL A 195 -2.79 -13.41 -14.48
CA VAL A 195 -3.48 -14.07 -15.59
C VAL A 195 -2.43 -14.78 -16.44
N ASN A 196 -2.67 -16.01 -16.90
CA ASN A 196 -1.61 -16.71 -17.66
C ASN A 196 -1.44 -16.13 -19.07
N LYS A 197 -2.57 -15.77 -19.70
CA LYS A 197 -2.65 -15.24 -21.07
C LYS A 197 -3.99 -14.51 -21.27
N PRO A 198 -4.10 -13.55 -22.21
CA PRO A 198 -5.33 -12.78 -22.39
C PRO A 198 -6.57 -13.62 -22.67
N GLU A 199 -6.42 -14.78 -23.34
CA GLU A 199 -7.55 -15.66 -23.68
C GLU A 199 -8.14 -16.40 -22.47
N ASP A 200 -7.49 -16.33 -21.30
CA ASP A 200 -8.02 -16.88 -20.06
C ASP A 200 -9.06 -15.96 -19.40
N ILE A 201 -9.22 -14.71 -19.88
CA ILE A 201 -10.06 -13.68 -19.27
C ILE A 201 -10.98 -12.96 -20.25
N ASP A 202 -12.02 -12.34 -19.71
CA ASP A 202 -12.88 -11.40 -20.42
C ASP A 202 -12.22 -10.01 -20.48
N LEU A 203 -11.90 -9.55 -21.69
CA LEU A 203 -11.20 -8.28 -21.89
C LEU A 203 -12.10 -7.05 -21.72
N GLU A 204 -13.41 -7.19 -21.90
CA GLU A 204 -14.37 -6.12 -21.65
C GLU A 204 -14.51 -5.90 -20.14
N VAL A 205 -14.59 -6.99 -19.36
CA VAL A 205 -14.58 -6.93 -17.89
C VAL A 205 -13.26 -6.35 -17.37
N LEU A 206 -12.12 -6.74 -17.94
CA LEU A 206 -10.82 -6.16 -17.60
C LEU A 206 -10.81 -4.64 -17.82
N GLU A 207 -11.32 -4.17 -18.97
CA GLU A 207 -11.36 -2.74 -19.28
C GLU A 207 -12.23 -1.96 -18.30
N VAL A 208 -13.38 -2.50 -17.91
CA VAL A 208 -14.25 -1.91 -16.89
C VAL A 208 -13.53 -1.81 -15.54
N LEU A 209 -12.87 -2.88 -15.10
CA LEU A 209 -12.08 -2.89 -13.87
C LEU A 209 -10.99 -1.82 -13.87
N ILE A 210 -10.24 -1.68 -14.97
CA ILE A 210 -9.19 -0.66 -15.10
C ILE A 210 -9.80 0.75 -15.03
N ARG A 211 -10.87 1.01 -15.78
CA ARG A 211 -11.54 2.31 -15.82
C ARG A 211 -12.06 2.72 -14.44
N GLU A 212 -12.77 1.83 -13.77
CA GLU A 212 -13.32 2.14 -12.45
C GLU A 212 -12.21 2.37 -11.42
N SER A 213 -11.15 1.56 -11.44
CA SER A 213 -9.98 1.76 -10.58
C SER A 213 -9.29 3.10 -10.86
N TRP A 214 -9.22 3.48 -12.14
CA TRP A 214 -8.69 4.78 -12.58
C TRP A 214 -9.55 5.97 -12.17
N GLU A 215 -10.87 5.82 -12.10
CA GLU A 215 -11.78 6.91 -11.72
C GLU A 215 -11.85 7.10 -10.20
N HIS A 216 -11.80 6.00 -9.43
CA HIS A 216 -11.92 6.06 -7.96
C HIS A 216 -10.59 6.34 -7.26
N GLY A 217 -9.47 6.07 -7.94
CA GLY A 217 -8.14 6.23 -7.36
C GLY A 217 -7.76 5.13 -6.36
N PRO A 218 -6.49 5.12 -5.93
CA PRO A 218 -6.03 4.14 -4.94
C PRO A 218 -6.78 4.35 -3.62
N ASN A 219 -7.54 3.36 -3.19
CA ASN A 219 -8.20 3.40 -1.88
C ASN A 219 -7.22 2.96 -0.80
N ASP A 220 -7.59 3.18 0.47
CA ASP A 220 -6.85 2.71 1.65
C ASP A 220 -6.71 1.16 1.62
N CYS A 221 -5.72 0.60 0.90
CA CYS A 221 -5.36 -0.82 0.99
C CYS A 221 -4.77 -1.16 2.36
#